data_AF-A0A1I3ENQ2-F1
#
_entry.id   AF-A0A1I3ENQ2-F1
#
_cell.length_a   1.000
_cell.length_b   1.000
_cell.length_c   1.000
_cell.angle_alpha   90.00
_cell.angle_beta   90.00
_cell.angle_gamma   90.00
#
_symmetry.space_group_name_H-M   'P 1'
#
loop_
_entity.id
_entity.type
_entity.pdbx_description
1 polymer ?
#
loop_
_entity_poly.entity_id
_entity_poly.type
_entity_poly.pdbx_seq_one_letter_code
_entity_poly.pdbx_strand_id
1 'polypeptide(L)'
;MRLFLCLLTAAAIGLTNGLAAATAMACPFCSSPSLTLSEQLSGAQAAVLVQWSSGKEAKRDEGFVGSTTYEILQVVRDESHQLKKGSTITLDRYRIAKPGDLFLLFGSVNEGQVEWSSPLEVTETSFNYVVQAPSKESPSVERLAYFLKFLEFPDQMIANDAYAEFSNAPYDDIVPLSSRMPREKLREWLANPNVTPTRIGLYGLMLGLCGQKDDAEFLKAEVLKETDTFRLGIDGVMAGYLLLTGNQGLEVIEQSKLSNSQVPFSETFAAMQALRFMWQYAKGRIPADDLRAAMRILLNRPNLADLVIVDLARWNDWSVMDRLMSMYSDDAYQVPSVKRAIVRFMLIAEKDPVPPSAEPPAHIAQAKANLALLREKDPKTVKAAERFFFD
;
A
#
# COMPACT_ATOMS: atom_id res chain seq x y z
N MET A 1 61.94 -3.98 -49.80
CA MET A 1 62.61 -2.85 -49.13
C MET A 1 61.82 -2.52 -47.87
N ARG A 2 62.39 -2.89 -46.70
CA ARG A 2 61.98 -2.58 -45.30
C ARG A 2 60.62 -3.14 -44.80
N LEU A 3 60.59 -4.16 -43.92
CA LEU A 3 60.79 -4.15 -42.43
C LEU A 3 59.63 -3.38 -41.73
N PHE A 4 58.82 -3.84 -40.76
CA PHE A 4 58.85 -4.80 -39.63
C PHE A 4 57.38 -5.26 -39.38
N LEU A 5 57.02 -6.54 -39.14
CA LEU A 5 57.14 -7.39 -37.93
C LEU A 5 56.10 -7.14 -36.80
N CYS A 6 55.34 -8.21 -36.50
CA CYS A 6 54.88 -8.71 -35.18
C CYS A 6 53.91 -7.87 -34.33
N LEU A 7 53.02 -8.41 -33.48
CA LEU A 7 52.50 -9.75 -33.14
C LEU A 7 51.34 -9.50 -32.15
N LEU A 8 50.30 -10.34 -32.21
CA LEU A 8 49.42 -10.82 -31.13
C LEU A 8 48.88 -9.86 -30.05
N THR A 9 47.56 -9.84 -29.88
CA THR A 9 46.89 -10.46 -28.69
C THR A 9 45.37 -10.49 -28.86
N ALA A 10 44.81 -11.66 -28.56
CA ALA A 10 43.38 -11.95 -28.46
C ALA A 10 42.83 -11.45 -27.11
N ALA A 11 41.58 -10.98 -27.09
CA ALA A 11 40.75 -10.97 -25.88
C ALA A 11 39.27 -11.05 -26.26
N ALA A 12 38.57 -11.89 -25.51
CA ALA A 12 37.31 -12.54 -25.83
C ALA A 12 36.07 -11.62 -25.84
N ILE A 13 35.16 -11.93 -26.75
CA ILE A 13 33.78 -11.43 -26.80
C ILE A 13 32.99 -12.14 -25.69
N GLY A 14 32.84 -11.48 -24.54
CA GLY A 14 31.92 -11.88 -23.48
C GLY A 14 30.57 -11.20 -23.67
N LEU A 15 29.63 -11.90 -24.31
CA LEU A 15 28.20 -11.55 -24.29
C LEU A 15 27.61 -11.95 -22.93
N THR A 16 27.65 -11.03 -21.96
CA THR A 16 26.90 -11.15 -20.71
C THR A 16 25.56 -10.43 -20.86
N ASN A 17 24.51 -11.18 -21.19
CA ASN A 17 23.12 -10.78 -21.01
C ASN A 17 22.84 -10.69 -19.50
N GLY A 18 23.04 -9.51 -18.92
CA GLY A 18 22.58 -9.20 -17.57
C GLY A 18 21.08 -8.94 -17.59
N LEU A 19 20.28 -9.96 -17.28
CA LEU A 19 18.91 -9.74 -16.81
C LEU A 19 18.99 -8.98 -15.49
N ALA A 20 18.68 -7.69 -15.53
CA ALA A 20 18.40 -6.91 -14.34
C ALA A 20 17.10 -7.43 -13.72
N ALA A 21 17.23 -8.36 -12.77
CA ALA A 21 16.15 -8.66 -11.85
C ALA A 21 15.87 -7.39 -11.04
N ALA A 22 14.73 -6.75 -11.27
CA ALA A 22 14.22 -5.71 -10.41
C ALA A 22 13.96 -6.33 -9.03
N THR A 23 14.92 -6.18 -8.12
CA THR A 23 14.71 -6.42 -6.70
C THR A 23 13.71 -5.37 -6.21
N ALA A 24 12.43 -5.72 -6.23
CA ALA A 24 11.41 -4.99 -5.52
C ALA A 24 11.84 -4.91 -4.06
N MET A 25 12.20 -3.70 -3.60
CA MET A 25 12.42 -3.41 -2.19
C MET A 25 11.07 -3.54 -1.47
N ALA A 26 10.77 -4.75 -0.99
CA ALA A 26 9.65 -4.97 -0.08
C ALA A 26 9.93 -4.24 1.24
N CYS A 27 8.93 -3.50 1.73
CA CYS A 27 9.00 -2.76 2.98
C CYS A 27 9.28 -3.72 4.15
N PRO A 28 10.27 -3.48 5.02
CA PRO A 28 10.62 -4.38 6.12
C PRO A 28 9.58 -4.45 7.25
N PHE A 29 8.50 -3.66 7.15
CA PHE A 29 7.33 -3.70 8.06
C PHE A 29 6.13 -4.45 7.48
N CYS A 30 6.18 -4.81 6.20
CA CYS A 30 5.25 -5.76 5.64
C CYS A 30 5.82 -7.15 5.92
N SER A 31 5.18 -7.94 6.78
CA SER A 31 5.15 -9.38 6.54
C SER A 31 4.81 -9.54 5.06
N SER A 32 5.68 -10.19 4.25
CA SER A 32 5.50 -10.34 2.79
C SER A 32 4.02 -10.42 2.44
N PRO A 33 3.51 -9.68 1.43
CA PRO A 33 2.11 -9.75 1.06
C PRO A 33 1.71 -11.21 0.96
N SER A 34 1.00 -11.72 1.97
CA SER A 34 0.53 -13.08 1.97
C SER A 34 -0.59 -13.09 0.96
N LEU A 35 -0.44 -13.91 -0.09
CA LEU A 35 -1.49 -14.12 -1.08
C LEU A 35 -2.81 -14.35 -0.36
N THR A 36 -3.88 -13.72 -0.83
CA THR A 36 -5.22 -14.00 -0.29
C THR A 36 -5.57 -15.46 -0.55
N LEU A 37 -6.53 -16.02 0.19
CA LEU A 37 -6.93 -17.42 0.05
C LEU A 37 -7.46 -17.71 -1.36
N SER A 38 -8.12 -16.73 -1.99
CA SER A 38 -8.55 -16.85 -3.39
C SER A 38 -7.37 -16.87 -4.37
N GLU A 39 -6.32 -16.10 -4.11
CA GLU A 39 -5.08 -16.13 -4.89
C GLU A 39 -4.27 -17.41 -4.69
N GLN A 40 -4.19 -17.91 -3.46
CA GLN A 40 -3.56 -19.21 -3.15
C GLN A 40 -4.26 -20.35 -3.88
N LEU A 41 -5.60 -20.40 -3.84
CA LEU A 41 -6.37 -21.42 -4.55
C LEU A 41 -6.23 -21.30 -6.08
N SER A 42 -6.25 -20.07 -6.61
CA SER A 42 -6.12 -19.82 -8.06
C SER A 42 -4.74 -20.21 -8.57
N GLY A 43 -3.69 -19.97 -7.79
CA GLY A 43 -2.31 -20.33 -8.12
C GLY A 43 -1.93 -21.79 -7.85
N ALA A 44 -2.70 -22.51 -7.05
CA ALA A 44 -2.45 -23.92 -6.76
C ALA A 44 -2.78 -24.82 -7.96
N GLN A 45 -1.96 -25.85 -8.17
CA GLN A 45 -2.20 -26.89 -9.19
C GLN A 45 -2.90 -28.12 -8.58
N ALA A 46 -2.81 -28.26 -7.26
CA ALA A 46 -3.56 -29.22 -6.47
C ALA A 46 -4.14 -28.53 -5.23
N ALA A 47 -5.39 -28.83 -4.90
CA ALA A 47 -6.03 -28.34 -3.68
C ALA A 47 -7.01 -29.39 -3.13
N VAL A 48 -6.91 -29.70 -1.83
CA VAL A 48 -7.74 -30.73 -1.18
C VAL A 48 -8.17 -30.28 0.22
N LEU A 49 -9.43 -30.58 0.56
CA LEU A 49 -9.86 -30.63 1.95
C LEU A 49 -9.47 -31.98 2.54
N VAL A 50 -8.80 -31.94 3.68
CA VAL A 50 -8.36 -33.13 4.39
C VAL A 50 -8.76 -33.04 5.86
N GLN A 51 -8.84 -34.20 6.51
CA GLN A 51 -8.93 -34.28 7.96
C GLN A 51 -7.65 -34.86 8.55
N TRP A 52 -7.22 -34.34 9.70
CA TRP A 52 -6.09 -34.90 10.43
C TRP A 52 -6.43 -36.31 10.93
N SER A 53 -5.53 -37.27 10.72
CA SER A 53 -5.70 -38.66 11.14
C SER A 53 -4.74 -39.06 12.27
N SER A 54 -3.45 -38.75 12.11
CA SER A 54 -2.40 -39.11 13.06
C SER A 54 -1.13 -38.29 12.81
N GLY A 55 -0.25 -38.21 13.80
CA GLY A 55 1.06 -37.56 13.66
C GLY A 55 2.11 -38.22 14.54
N LYS A 56 3.37 -38.12 14.14
CA LYS A 56 4.54 -38.55 14.90
C LYS A 56 5.40 -37.32 15.19
N GLU A 57 5.68 -37.07 16.45
CA GLU A 57 6.49 -35.92 16.86
C GLU A 57 7.91 -35.98 16.30
N ALA A 58 8.50 -34.81 16.10
CA ALA A 58 9.89 -34.71 15.68
C ALA A 58 10.82 -35.24 16.77
N LYS A 59 11.80 -36.04 16.37
CA LYS A 59 12.87 -36.54 17.23
C LYS A 59 14.20 -36.00 16.73
N ARG A 60 14.63 -34.88 17.31
CA ARG A 60 15.80 -34.11 16.83
C ARG A 60 17.10 -34.89 16.96
N ASP A 61 17.20 -35.71 17.99
CA ASP A 61 18.29 -36.66 18.27
C ASP A 61 18.41 -37.77 17.23
N GLU A 62 17.29 -38.16 16.60
CA GLU A 62 17.23 -39.17 15.54
C GLU A 62 17.21 -38.55 14.12
N GLY A 63 17.29 -37.22 14.00
CA GLY A 63 17.17 -36.51 12.72
C GLY A 63 15.77 -36.59 12.07
N PHE A 64 14.75 -37.09 12.80
CA PHE A 64 13.39 -37.21 12.31
C PHE A 64 12.62 -35.89 12.51
N VAL A 65 12.20 -35.28 11.42
CA VAL A 65 11.50 -33.98 11.42
C VAL A 65 10.04 -34.06 11.87
N GLY A 66 9.55 -35.26 12.19
CA GLY A 66 8.15 -35.51 12.50
C GLY A 66 7.34 -35.79 11.23
N SER A 67 6.14 -36.32 11.39
CA SER A 67 5.22 -36.50 10.26
C SER A 67 3.77 -36.29 10.68
N THR A 68 2.94 -35.92 9.72
CA THR A 68 1.49 -35.81 9.90
C THR A 68 0.77 -36.47 8.74
N THR A 69 -0.17 -37.36 9.04
CA THR A 69 -1.01 -38.04 8.05
C THR A 69 -2.40 -37.46 8.07
N TYR A 70 -2.90 -37.13 6.88
CA TYR A 70 -4.24 -36.62 6.65
C TYR A 70 -5.01 -37.56 5.72
N GLU A 71 -6.34 -37.58 5.82
CA GLU A 71 -7.23 -38.27 4.90
C GLU A 71 -7.95 -37.25 4.02
N ILE A 72 -7.98 -37.47 2.69
CA ILE A 72 -8.64 -36.58 1.74
C ILE A 72 -10.16 -36.73 1.83
N LEU A 73 -10.84 -35.66 2.23
CA LEU A 73 -12.31 -35.59 2.26
C LEU A 73 -12.90 -35.10 0.93
N GLN A 74 -12.23 -34.15 0.28
CA GLN A 74 -12.67 -33.58 -1.00
C GLN A 74 -11.47 -33.10 -1.83
N VAL A 75 -11.52 -33.37 -3.13
CA VAL A 75 -10.58 -32.80 -4.11
C VAL A 75 -11.22 -31.55 -4.69
N VAL A 76 -10.54 -30.41 -4.53
CA VAL A 76 -10.97 -29.10 -5.06
C VAL A 76 -10.33 -28.83 -6.41
N ARG A 77 -9.03 -29.16 -6.55
CA ARG A 77 -8.26 -29.05 -7.79
C ARG A 77 -7.22 -30.15 -7.86
N ASP A 78 -7.00 -30.70 -9.05
CA ASP A 78 -5.98 -31.74 -9.27
C ASP A 78 -5.49 -31.76 -10.73
N GLU A 79 -4.37 -31.10 -10.98
CA GLU A 79 -3.63 -31.19 -12.26
C GLU A 79 -2.69 -32.41 -12.32
N SER A 80 -2.46 -33.10 -11.19
CA SER A 80 -1.63 -34.32 -11.15
C SER A 80 -2.40 -35.57 -11.61
N HIS A 81 -3.73 -35.52 -11.55
CA HIS A 81 -4.66 -36.63 -11.81
C HIS A 81 -4.48 -37.86 -10.90
N GLN A 82 -3.84 -37.68 -9.73
CA GLN A 82 -3.53 -38.75 -8.79
C GLN A 82 -4.34 -38.68 -7.50
N LEU A 83 -5.08 -37.60 -7.26
CA LEU A 83 -5.76 -37.36 -5.99
C LEU A 83 -7.16 -37.98 -5.98
N LYS A 84 -7.49 -38.71 -4.91
CA LYS A 84 -8.81 -39.35 -4.73
C LYS A 84 -9.29 -39.21 -3.29
N LYS A 85 -10.58 -38.96 -3.11
CA LYS A 85 -11.25 -38.99 -1.81
C LYS A 85 -11.00 -40.33 -1.09
N GLY A 86 -10.75 -40.28 0.21
CA GLY A 86 -10.41 -41.42 1.07
C GLY A 86 -8.93 -41.84 1.01
N SER A 87 -8.13 -41.25 0.12
CA SER A 87 -6.67 -41.49 0.11
C SER A 87 -6.00 -40.70 1.21
N THR A 88 -4.80 -41.12 1.62
CA THR A 88 -4.02 -40.42 2.64
C THR A 88 -2.89 -39.60 2.04
N ILE A 89 -2.59 -38.48 2.69
CA ILE A 89 -1.42 -37.63 2.41
C ILE A 89 -0.58 -37.58 3.68
N THR A 90 0.70 -37.93 3.58
CA THR A 90 1.65 -37.81 4.68
C THR A 90 2.63 -36.68 4.38
N LEU A 91 2.74 -35.72 5.28
CA LEU A 91 3.71 -34.64 5.21
C LEU A 91 4.82 -34.89 6.24
N ASP A 92 6.07 -34.69 5.82
CA ASP A 92 7.28 -34.82 6.67
C ASP A 92 7.47 -33.58 7.56
N ARG A 93 6.43 -33.27 8.32
CA ARG A 93 6.41 -32.25 9.38
C ARG A 93 5.34 -32.62 10.38
N TYR A 94 5.66 -32.59 11.67
CA TYR A 94 4.66 -32.80 12.71
C TYR A 94 3.80 -31.55 12.90
N ARG A 95 2.47 -31.74 12.90
CA ARG A 95 1.50 -30.74 13.30
C ARG A 95 0.56 -31.34 14.35
N ILE A 96 0.49 -30.67 15.49
CA ILE A 96 -0.44 -31.01 16.56
C ILE A 96 -1.87 -30.63 16.14
N ALA A 97 -2.79 -31.60 16.22
CA ALA A 97 -4.23 -31.45 16.01
C ALA A 97 -4.95 -32.70 16.54
N LYS A 98 -6.27 -32.74 16.44
CA LYS A 98 -7.11 -33.88 16.82
C LYS A 98 -7.63 -34.61 15.59
N PRO A 99 -7.91 -35.93 15.69
CA PRO A 99 -8.63 -36.66 14.65
C PRO A 99 -9.92 -35.93 14.26
N GLY A 100 -10.07 -35.67 12.96
CA GLY A 100 -11.22 -34.96 12.39
C GLY A 100 -11.05 -33.45 12.23
N ASP A 101 -10.00 -32.83 12.80
CA ASP A 101 -9.71 -31.42 12.54
C ASP A 101 -9.43 -31.22 11.05
N LEU A 102 -10.02 -30.18 10.45
CA LEU A 102 -10.01 -29.96 9.01
C LEU A 102 -8.85 -29.07 8.57
N PHE A 103 -8.25 -29.41 7.43
CA PHE A 103 -7.19 -28.65 6.81
C PHE A 103 -7.41 -28.53 5.31
N LEU A 104 -7.07 -27.36 4.76
CA LEU A 104 -6.95 -27.14 3.33
C LEU A 104 -5.47 -27.23 2.94
N LEU A 105 -5.14 -28.11 2.00
CA LEU A 105 -3.78 -28.21 1.44
C LEU A 105 -3.77 -27.62 0.04
N PHE A 106 -2.81 -26.74 -0.23
CA PHE A 106 -2.47 -26.29 -1.57
C PHE A 106 -1.15 -26.93 -2.00
N GLY A 107 -1.01 -27.26 -3.28
CA GLY A 107 0.22 -27.84 -3.83
C GLY A 107 0.51 -27.41 -5.26
N SER A 108 1.79 -27.48 -5.61
CA SER A 108 2.30 -27.39 -6.98
C SER A 108 2.60 -28.77 -7.53
N VAL A 109 2.46 -28.97 -8.83
CA VAL A 109 2.73 -30.24 -9.50
C VAL A 109 4.09 -30.17 -10.18
N ASN A 110 5.01 -31.04 -9.79
CA ASN A 110 6.33 -31.19 -10.39
C ASN A 110 6.53 -32.65 -10.83
N GLU A 111 6.80 -32.87 -12.12
CA GLU A 111 6.95 -34.22 -12.71
C GLU A 111 5.79 -35.19 -12.34
N GLY A 112 4.57 -34.65 -12.22
CA GLY A 112 3.37 -35.41 -11.83
C GLY A 112 3.24 -35.67 -10.33
N GLN A 113 4.20 -35.30 -9.49
CA GLN A 113 4.09 -35.38 -8.03
C GLN A 113 3.62 -34.03 -7.45
N VAL A 114 2.78 -34.09 -6.42
CA VAL A 114 2.30 -32.89 -5.73
C VAL A 114 3.25 -32.53 -4.58
N GLU A 115 3.83 -31.34 -4.65
CA GLU A 115 4.55 -30.73 -3.56
C GLU A 115 3.60 -29.87 -2.73
N TRP A 116 3.37 -30.25 -1.47
CA TRP A 116 2.39 -29.61 -0.61
C TRP A 116 2.98 -28.44 0.20
N SER A 117 2.25 -27.33 0.18
CA SER A 117 2.48 -26.19 1.08
C SER A 117 2.14 -26.53 2.54
N SER A 118 2.37 -25.57 3.44
CA SER A 118 1.96 -25.72 4.84
C SER A 118 0.43 -25.86 4.93
N PRO A 119 -0.09 -26.89 5.65
CA PRO A 119 -1.53 -27.05 5.80
C PRO A 119 -2.18 -25.80 6.39
N LEU A 120 -3.33 -25.39 5.86
CA LEU A 120 -4.13 -24.32 6.42
C LEU A 120 -5.25 -24.94 7.25
N GLU A 121 -5.33 -24.65 8.54
CA GLU A 121 -6.43 -25.15 9.37
C GLU A 121 -7.71 -24.40 9.04
N VAL A 122 -8.80 -25.12 8.81
CA VAL A 122 -10.06 -24.53 8.35
C VAL A 122 -11.24 -25.08 9.15
N THR A 123 -12.32 -24.32 9.19
CA THR A 123 -13.64 -24.83 9.56
C THR A 123 -14.38 -25.22 8.28
N GLU A 124 -15.51 -25.91 8.39
CA GLU A 124 -16.39 -26.10 7.22
C GLU A 124 -16.82 -24.75 6.62
N THR A 125 -17.03 -23.75 7.47
CA THR A 125 -17.40 -22.38 7.06
C THR A 125 -16.28 -21.71 6.28
N SER A 126 -15.04 -21.72 6.79
CA SER A 126 -13.92 -21.09 6.09
C SER A 126 -13.51 -21.85 4.83
N PHE A 127 -13.60 -23.18 4.83
CA PHE A 127 -13.44 -23.97 3.62
C PHE A 127 -14.45 -23.57 2.53
N ASN A 128 -15.74 -23.52 2.87
CA ASN A 128 -16.80 -23.14 1.95
C ASN A 128 -16.60 -21.72 1.40
N TYR A 129 -16.18 -20.78 2.25
CA TYR A 129 -15.83 -19.42 1.81
C TYR A 129 -14.73 -19.41 0.74
N VAL A 130 -13.66 -20.19 0.93
CA VAL A 130 -12.52 -20.25 0.00
C VAL A 130 -12.93 -20.86 -1.34
N VAL A 131 -13.64 -21.99 -1.33
CA VAL A 131 -14.02 -22.69 -2.58
C VAL A 131 -15.14 -21.99 -3.34
N GLN A 132 -15.94 -21.15 -2.68
CA GLN A 132 -16.98 -20.33 -3.32
C GLN A 132 -16.48 -18.94 -3.73
N ALA A 133 -15.25 -18.57 -3.33
CA ALA A 133 -14.68 -17.29 -3.70
C ALA A 133 -14.52 -17.19 -5.23
N PRO A 134 -14.88 -16.04 -5.83
CA PRO A 134 -14.72 -15.84 -7.27
C PRO A 134 -13.25 -15.89 -7.66
N SER A 135 -12.97 -16.55 -8.79
CA SER A 135 -11.61 -16.75 -9.29
C SER A 135 -10.94 -15.42 -9.65
N LYS A 136 -9.60 -15.41 -9.74
CA LYS A 136 -8.83 -14.20 -10.08
C LYS A 136 -9.15 -13.62 -11.47
N GLU A 137 -9.66 -14.45 -12.38
CA GLU A 137 -10.08 -14.05 -13.72
C GLU A 137 -11.43 -13.32 -13.74
N SER A 138 -12.20 -13.38 -12.63
CA SER A 138 -13.46 -12.65 -12.50
C SER A 138 -13.20 -11.14 -12.41
N PRO A 139 -14.09 -10.28 -12.93
CA PRO A 139 -13.93 -8.83 -12.83
C PRO A 139 -13.73 -8.36 -11.39
N SER A 140 -12.74 -7.48 -11.16
CA SER A 140 -12.35 -7.02 -9.82
C SER A 140 -13.54 -6.54 -8.97
N VAL A 141 -14.44 -5.75 -9.55
CA VAL A 141 -15.61 -5.21 -8.86
C VAL A 141 -16.54 -6.33 -8.36
N GLU A 142 -16.79 -7.36 -9.17
CA GLU A 142 -17.64 -8.49 -8.74
C GLU A 142 -16.93 -9.37 -7.70
N ARG A 143 -15.61 -9.51 -7.81
CA ARG A 143 -14.80 -10.17 -6.77
C ARG A 143 -14.95 -9.45 -5.44
N LEU A 144 -14.70 -8.15 -5.41
CA LEU A 144 -14.79 -7.34 -4.20
C LEU A 144 -16.20 -7.31 -3.62
N ALA A 145 -17.25 -7.35 -4.44
CA ALA A 145 -18.61 -7.43 -3.95
C ALA A 145 -18.94 -8.75 -3.23
N TYR A 146 -18.27 -9.84 -3.57
CA TYR A 146 -18.33 -11.08 -2.78
C TYR A 146 -17.69 -10.85 -1.41
N PHE A 147 -16.45 -10.36 -1.37
CA PHE A 147 -15.69 -10.14 -0.13
C PHE A 147 -16.30 -9.09 0.79
N LEU A 148 -17.05 -8.12 0.24
CA LEU A 148 -17.76 -7.08 1.00
C LEU A 148 -18.68 -7.65 2.08
N LYS A 149 -19.24 -8.85 1.85
CA LYS A 149 -20.14 -9.54 2.78
C LYS A 149 -19.43 -10.07 4.03
N PHE A 150 -18.10 -10.12 4.00
CA PHE A 150 -17.27 -10.87 4.94
C PHE A 150 -16.30 -10.02 5.76
N LEU A 151 -16.25 -8.68 5.57
CA LEU A 151 -15.27 -7.77 6.22
C LEU A 151 -15.19 -7.86 7.75
N GLU A 152 -16.30 -8.19 8.43
CA GLU A 152 -16.38 -8.42 9.88
C GLU A 152 -17.12 -9.73 10.18
N PHE A 153 -16.81 -10.77 9.40
CA PHE A 153 -17.39 -12.09 9.63
C PHE A 153 -16.87 -12.71 10.95
N PRO A 154 -17.69 -13.47 11.71
CA PRO A 154 -17.26 -14.03 13.00
C PRO A 154 -16.06 -14.97 12.94
N ASP A 155 -15.90 -15.69 11.82
CA ASP A 155 -14.68 -16.45 11.55
C ASP A 155 -13.56 -15.48 11.13
N GLN A 156 -12.55 -15.35 11.99
CA GLN A 156 -11.48 -14.38 11.81
C GLN A 156 -10.62 -14.65 10.57
N MET A 157 -10.50 -15.90 10.12
CA MET A 157 -9.79 -16.21 8.87
C MET A 157 -10.51 -15.57 7.69
N ILE A 158 -11.83 -15.72 7.65
CA ILE A 158 -12.68 -15.16 6.59
C ILE A 158 -12.64 -13.63 6.63
N ALA A 159 -12.78 -13.02 7.81
CA ALA A 159 -12.75 -11.57 7.94
C ALA A 159 -11.39 -10.96 7.56
N ASN A 160 -10.28 -11.60 7.95
CA ASN A 160 -8.95 -11.15 7.60
C ASN A 160 -8.68 -11.26 6.09
N ASP A 161 -9.12 -12.36 5.46
CA ASP A 161 -8.95 -12.55 4.03
C ASP A 161 -9.79 -11.55 3.21
N ALA A 162 -11.06 -11.37 3.58
CA ALA A 162 -11.93 -10.39 2.94
C ALA A 162 -11.38 -8.96 3.06
N TYR A 163 -10.82 -8.61 4.23
CA TYR A 163 -10.12 -7.34 4.40
C TYR A 163 -8.88 -7.23 3.51
N ALA A 164 -8.08 -8.30 3.40
CA ALA A 164 -6.89 -8.31 2.55
C ALA A 164 -7.23 -8.11 1.06
N GLU A 165 -8.34 -8.68 0.58
CA GLU A 165 -8.83 -8.46 -0.79
C GLU A 165 -9.13 -6.97 -1.06
N PHE A 166 -9.73 -6.26 -0.11
CA PHE A 166 -9.94 -4.81 -0.22
C PHE A 166 -8.64 -4.01 -0.06
N SER A 167 -7.76 -4.41 0.86
CA SER A 167 -6.47 -3.74 1.08
C SER A 167 -5.55 -3.82 -0.13
N ASN A 168 -5.69 -4.86 -0.95
CA ASN A 168 -4.91 -5.06 -2.18
C ASN A 168 -5.60 -4.45 -3.42
N ALA A 169 -6.85 -4.02 -3.31
CA ALA A 169 -7.62 -3.53 -4.44
C ALA A 169 -7.25 -2.09 -4.83
N PRO A 170 -7.16 -1.79 -6.14
CA PRO A 170 -7.12 -0.41 -6.61
C PRO A 170 -8.36 0.36 -6.17
N TYR A 171 -8.19 1.63 -5.80
CA TYR A 171 -9.31 2.49 -5.41
C TYR A 171 -10.40 2.57 -6.50
N ASP A 172 -10.01 2.61 -7.77
CA ASP A 172 -10.94 2.66 -8.91
C ASP A 172 -11.83 1.42 -9.02
N ASP A 173 -11.42 0.27 -8.46
CA ASP A 173 -12.23 -0.94 -8.38
C ASP A 173 -13.18 -0.94 -7.15
N ILE A 174 -12.87 -0.13 -6.13
CA ILE A 174 -13.69 0.01 -4.92
C ILE A 174 -14.84 1.01 -5.13
N VAL A 175 -14.60 2.12 -5.83
CA VAL A 175 -15.60 3.20 -6.05
C VAL A 175 -16.94 2.69 -6.62
N PRO A 176 -16.97 1.78 -7.64
CA PRO A 176 -18.21 1.24 -8.19
C PRO A 176 -19.06 0.48 -7.17
N LEU A 177 -18.50 0.05 -6.04
CA LEU A 177 -19.21 -0.66 -4.98
C LEU A 177 -19.97 0.25 -4.02
N SER A 178 -19.83 1.57 -4.13
CA SER A 178 -20.47 2.55 -3.24
C SER A 178 -21.96 2.26 -2.97
N SER A 179 -22.74 1.90 -3.99
CA SER A 179 -24.16 1.56 -3.85
C SER A 179 -24.45 0.21 -3.19
N ARG A 180 -23.45 -0.66 -3.08
CA ARG A 180 -23.52 -2.01 -2.46
C ARG A 180 -22.93 -2.04 -1.05
N MET A 181 -22.24 -0.98 -0.63
CA MET A 181 -21.58 -0.91 0.68
C MET A 181 -22.59 -0.92 1.84
N PRO A 182 -22.29 -1.66 2.93
CA PRO A 182 -23.19 -1.76 4.06
C PRO A 182 -23.05 -0.53 4.98
N ARG A 183 -23.57 0.62 4.54
CA ARG A 183 -23.47 1.93 5.21
C ARG A 183 -23.68 1.85 6.73
N GLU A 184 -24.80 1.29 7.18
CA GLU A 184 -25.12 1.20 8.62
C GLU A 184 -24.08 0.38 9.39
N LYS A 185 -23.63 -0.75 8.81
CA LYS A 185 -22.58 -1.57 9.43
C LYS A 185 -21.24 -0.84 9.48
N LEU A 186 -20.87 -0.10 8.43
CA LEU A 186 -19.63 0.69 8.43
C LEU A 186 -19.65 1.72 9.56
N ARG A 187 -20.80 2.38 9.77
CA ARG A 187 -20.99 3.31 10.89
C ARG A 187 -20.89 2.61 12.24
N GLU A 188 -21.54 1.45 12.40
CA GLU A 188 -21.44 0.63 13.61
C GLU A 188 -20.01 0.17 13.90
N TRP A 189 -19.27 -0.28 12.88
CA TRP A 189 -17.89 -0.74 13.01
C TRP A 189 -16.94 0.39 13.40
N LEU A 190 -17.10 1.58 12.79
CA LEU A 190 -16.31 2.76 13.14
C LEU A 190 -16.59 3.25 14.58
N ALA A 191 -17.79 3.04 15.09
CA ALA A 191 -18.14 3.38 16.48
C ALA A 191 -17.72 2.31 17.50
N ASN A 192 -17.36 1.10 17.06
CA ASN A 192 -17.05 -0.02 17.94
C ASN A 192 -15.56 -0.06 18.31
N PRO A 193 -15.20 0.12 19.60
CA PRO A 193 -13.79 0.12 20.03
C PRO A 193 -13.10 -1.25 19.91
N ASN A 194 -13.85 -2.33 19.65
CA ASN A 194 -13.30 -3.68 19.47
C ASN A 194 -12.94 -4.00 18.00
N VAL A 195 -13.30 -3.14 17.05
CA VAL A 195 -12.88 -3.31 15.66
C VAL A 195 -11.37 -3.13 15.57
N THR A 196 -10.72 -4.00 14.77
CA THR A 196 -9.26 -3.99 14.67
C THR A 196 -8.79 -2.64 14.10
N PRO A 197 -7.86 -1.92 14.78
CA PRO A 197 -7.45 -0.57 14.37
C PRO A 197 -6.96 -0.44 12.92
N THR A 198 -6.36 -1.50 12.37
CA THR A 198 -5.89 -1.51 10.97
C THR A 198 -7.03 -1.35 9.96
N ARG A 199 -8.28 -1.68 10.32
CA ARG A 199 -9.44 -1.66 9.42
C ARG A 199 -10.14 -0.30 9.37
N ILE A 200 -9.90 0.55 10.37
CA ILE A 200 -10.59 1.84 10.54
C ILE A 200 -10.42 2.75 9.32
N GLY A 201 -9.23 2.80 8.73
CA GLY A 201 -8.99 3.63 7.55
C GLY A 201 -9.82 3.22 6.35
N LEU A 202 -9.89 1.92 6.06
CA LEU A 202 -10.73 1.40 4.98
C LEU A 202 -12.21 1.68 5.24
N TYR A 203 -12.69 1.47 6.47
CA TYR A 203 -14.10 1.70 6.80
C TYR A 203 -14.48 3.18 6.76
N GLY A 204 -13.59 4.07 7.19
CA GLY A 204 -13.76 5.51 7.05
C GLY A 204 -13.88 5.92 5.59
N LEU A 205 -13.00 5.39 4.73
CA LEU A 205 -13.04 5.65 3.30
C LEU A 205 -14.33 5.12 2.64
N MET A 206 -14.71 3.88 2.94
CA MET A 206 -15.94 3.26 2.42
C MET A 206 -17.20 4.02 2.86
N LEU A 207 -17.26 4.46 4.12
CA LEU A 207 -18.36 5.30 4.59
C LEU A 207 -18.38 6.65 3.86
N GLY A 208 -17.21 7.19 3.50
CA GLY A 208 -17.11 8.37 2.65
C GLY A 208 -17.64 8.18 1.21
N LEU A 209 -17.61 6.95 0.69
CA LEU A 209 -18.10 6.61 -0.64
C LEU A 209 -19.62 6.38 -0.69
N CYS A 210 -20.20 5.78 0.36
CA CYS A 210 -21.62 5.41 0.40
C CYS A 210 -22.47 6.24 1.37
N GLY A 211 -21.84 7.13 2.14
CA GLY A 211 -22.46 7.87 3.22
C GLY A 211 -23.31 9.05 2.78
N GLN A 212 -23.97 9.65 3.77
CA GLN A 212 -24.85 10.81 3.63
C GLN A 212 -24.43 11.91 4.62
N LYS A 213 -25.24 12.97 4.71
CA LYS A 213 -24.92 14.17 5.51
C LYS A 213 -24.71 13.88 7.00
N ASP A 214 -25.50 13.00 7.58
CA ASP A 214 -25.38 12.52 8.96
C ASP A 214 -24.13 11.65 9.20
N ASP A 215 -23.60 10.99 8.16
CA ASP A 215 -22.29 10.31 8.23
C ASP A 215 -21.14 11.29 8.14
N ALA A 216 -21.30 12.37 7.38
CA ALA A 216 -20.32 13.46 7.38
C ALA A 216 -20.17 14.08 8.77
N GLU A 217 -21.27 14.32 9.49
CA GLU A 217 -21.22 14.81 10.88
C GLU A 217 -20.61 13.79 11.85
N PHE A 218 -20.89 12.49 11.64
CA PHE A 218 -20.24 11.42 12.42
C PHE A 218 -18.73 11.38 12.19
N LEU A 219 -18.29 11.34 10.93
CA LEU A 219 -16.86 11.34 10.58
C LEU A 219 -16.17 12.63 11.06
N LYS A 220 -16.84 13.77 10.98
CA LYS A 220 -16.34 15.03 11.54
C LYS A 220 -16.08 14.93 13.04
N ALA A 221 -17.04 14.37 13.79
CA ALA A 221 -16.86 14.16 15.23
C ALA A 221 -15.65 13.26 15.52
N GLU A 222 -15.49 12.15 14.77
CA GLU A 222 -14.31 11.27 14.90
C GLU A 222 -13.01 12.00 14.57
N VAL A 223 -12.97 12.80 13.50
CA VAL A 223 -11.80 13.58 13.10
C VAL A 223 -11.42 14.59 14.20
N LEU A 224 -12.41 15.29 14.77
CA LEU A 224 -12.19 16.37 15.74
C LEU A 224 -11.88 15.89 17.16
N LYS A 225 -12.01 14.60 17.48
CA LYS A 225 -11.59 14.07 18.78
C LYS A 225 -10.14 14.44 19.08
N GLU A 226 -9.95 15.02 20.25
CA GLU A 226 -8.62 15.28 20.81
C GLU A 226 -8.00 13.97 21.28
N THR A 227 -6.72 13.79 20.98
CA THR A 227 -5.94 12.60 21.36
C THR A 227 -4.48 13.00 21.45
N ASP A 228 -3.76 12.37 22.38
CA ASP A 228 -2.30 12.35 22.46
C ASP A 228 -1.71 11.03 21.92
N THR A 229 -2.57 10.02 21.74
CA THR A 229 -2.20 8.70 21.22
C THR A 229 -2.29 8.64 19.70
N PHE A 230 -1.47 7.76 19.11
CA PHE A 230 -1.51 7.45 17.69
C PHE A 230 -2.79 6.69 17.32
N ARG A 231 -3.57 7.23 16.37
CA ARG A 231 -4.78 6.59 15.83
C ARG A 231 -4.51 5.99 14.46
N LEU A 232 -4.39 4.66 14.42
CA LEU A 232 -4.18 3.94 13.16
C LEU A 232 -5.42 4.09 12.25
N GLY A 233 -5.20 4.40 10.97
CA GLY A 233 -6.26 4.53 9.96
C GLY A 233 -7.06 5.84 10.01
N ILE A 234 -6.69 6.81 10.86
CA ILE A 234 -7.44 8.08 10.94
C ILE A 234 -7.36 8.90 9.64
N ASP A 235 -6.32 8.71 8.83
CA ASP A 235 -6.18 9.29 7.49
C ASP A 235 -7.31 8.84 6.56
N GLY A 236 -7.71 7.56 6.61
CA GLY A 236 -8.84 7.04 5.84
C GLY A 236 -10.20 7.60 6.29
N VAL A 237 -10.37 7.87 7.60
CA VAL A 237 -11.54 8.56 8.16
C VAL A 237 -11.59 10.02 7.69
N MET A 238 -10.45 10.73 7.71
CA MET A 238 -10.34 12.09 7.18
C MET A 238 -10.61 12.14 5.68
N ALA A 239 -10.10 11.18 4.90
CA ALA A 239 -10.38 11.05 3.47
C ALA A 239 -11.88 10.82 3.21
N GLY A 240 -12.51 9.90 3.97
CA GLY A 240 -13.94 9.66 3.88
C GLY A 240 -14.78 10.90 4.20
N TYR A 241 -14.40 11.66 5.23
CA TYR A 241 -15.03 12.93 5.55
C TYR A 241 -14.93 13.94 4.39
N LEU A 242 -13.75 14.09 3.79
CA LEU A 242 -13.52 14.98 2.65
C LEU A 242 -14.29 14.54 1.39
N LEU A 243 -14.47 13.23 1.16
CA LEU A 243 -15.29 12.72 0.06
C LEU A 243 -16.75 13.17 0.16
N LEU A 244 -17.31 13.19 1.38
CA LEU A 244 -18.70 13.60 1.60
C LEU A 244 -18.92 15.11 1.58
N THR A 245 -17.89 15.89 1.93
CA THR A 245 -18.05 17.33 2.25
C THR A 245 -17.31 18.29 1.34
N GLY A 246 -16.32 17.80 0.57
CA GLY A 246 -15.50 18.63 -0.31
C GLY A 246 -14.85 19.80 0.45
N ASN A 247 -14.97 21.01 -0.12
CA ASN A 247 -14.39 22.24 0.43
C ASN A 247 -14.81 22.55 1.87
N GLN A 248 -16.06 22.27 2.27
CA GLN A 248 -16.51 22.52 3.64
C GLN A 248 -15.75 21.64 4.65
N GLY A 249 -15.44 20.39 4.27
CA GLY A 249 -14.61 19.52 5.09
C GLY A 249 -13.16 19.95 5.11
N LEU A 250 -12.66 20.45 3.97
CA LEU A 250 -11.30 20.96 3.87
C LEU A 250 -11.05 22.09 4.87
N GLU A 251 -11.95 23.07 4.95
CA GLU A 251 -11.84 24.17 5.93
C GLU A 251 -11.72 23.66 7.38
N VAL A 252 -12.48 22.61 7.72
CA VAL A 252 -12.41 21.99 9.05
C VAL A 252 -11.05 21.33 9.27
N ILE A 253 -10.51 20.59 8.29
CA ILE A 253 -9.19 19.95 8.38
C ILE A 253 -8.08 21.01 8.46
N GLU A 254 -8.15 22.07 7.68
CA GLU A 254 -7.19 23.17 7.69
C GLU A 254 -7.08 23.82 9.07
N GLN A 255 -8.22 24.12 9.69
CA GLN A 255 -8.25 24.75 11.01
C GLN A 255 -7.82 23.76 12.11
N SER A 256 -8.41 22.56 12.11
CA SER A 256 -8.28 21.64 13.24
C SER A 256 -7.03 20.77 13.21
N LYS A 257 -6.45 20.47 12.04
CA LYS A 257 -5.34 19.52 11.89
C LYS A 257 -4.10 20.12 11.24
N LEU A 258 -4.24 21.08 10.32
CA LEU A 258 -3.08 21.65 9.63
C LEU A 258 -2.52 22.87 10.38
N SER A 259 -3.38 23.85 10.69
CA SER A 259 -3.00 25.14 11.28
C SER A 259 -2.78 25.07 12.79
N ASN A 260 -3.51 24.20 13.50
CA ASN A 260 -3.39 24.08 14.95
C ASN A 260 -2.09 23.38 15.36
N SER A 261 -1.11 24.16 15.82
CA SER A 261 0.22 23.69 16.23
C SER A 261 0.23 22.75 17.44
N GLN A 262 -0.86 22.66 18.21
CA GLN A 262 -0.97 21.77 19.36
C GLN A 262 -1.35 20.33 18.97
N VAL A 263 -1.76 20.11 17.72
CA VAL A 263 -2.15 18.80 17.22
C VAL A 263 -0.92 17.89 17.12
N PRO A 264 -0.98 16.63 17.59
CA PRO A 264 0.10 15.68 17.44
C PRO A 264 0.59 15.56 16.00
N PHE A 265 1.89 15.28 15.85
CA PHE A 265 2.49 15.06 14.53
C PHE A 265 1.74 14.01 13.72
N SER A 266 1.36 12.89 14.35
CA SER A 266 0.63 11.78 13.72
C SER A 266 -0.69 12.21 13.08
N GLU A 267 -1.45 13.05 13.77
CA GLU A 267 -2.74 13.59 13.31
C GLU A 267 -2.55 14.53 12.12
N THR A 268 -1.53 15.38 12.17
CA THR A 268 -1.19 16.30 11.08
C THR A 268 -0.70 15.53 9.85
N PHE A 269 0.14 14.52 10.08
CA PHE A 269 0.62 13.63 9.03
C PHE A 269 -0.53 12.85 8.38
N ALA A 270 -1.49 12.36 9.17
CA ALA A 270 -2.69 11.71 8.65
C ALA A 270 -3.55 12.66 7.81
N ALA A 271 -3.71 13.93 8.22
CA ALA A 271 -4.40 14.93 7.42
C ALA A 271 -3.67 15.20 6.09
N MET A 272 -2.34 15.27 6.09
CA MET A 272 -1.54 15.37 4.86
C MET A 272 -1.76 14.15 3.94
N GLN A 273 -1.83 12.94 4.50
CA GLN A 273 -2.15 11.71 3.75
C GLN A 273 -3.55 11.77 3.13
N ALA A 274 -4.55 12.29 3.85
CA ALA A 274 -5.89 12.52 3.31
C ALA A 274 -5.87 13.53 2.14
N LEU A 275 -5.11 14.62 2.23
CA LEU A 275 -4.94 15.57 1.11
C LEU A 275 -4.29 14.90 -0.12
N ARG A 276 -3.26 14.07 0.09
CA ARG A 276 -2.63 13.29 -0.98
C ARG A 276 -3.61 12.33 -1.65
N PHE A 277 -4.44 11.67 -0.86
CA PHE A 277 -5.51 10.83 -1.38
C PHE A 277 -6.49 11.64 -2.24
N MET A 278 -6.96 12.80 -1.75
CA MET A 278 -7.88 13.65 -2.49
C MET A 278 -7.30 14.13 -3.82
N TRP A 279 -6.01 14.51 -3.83
CA TRP A 279 -5.30 14.91 -5.04
C TRP A 279 -5.20 13.77 -6.07
N GLN A 280 -4.81 12.58 -5.60
CA GLN A 280 -4.49 11.46 -6.49
C GLN A 280 -5.75 10.78 -7.04
N TYR A 281 -6.74 10.53 -6.18
CA TYR A 281 -7.83 9.60 -6.45
C TYR A 281 -9.22 10.26 -6.52
N ALA A 282 -9.45 11.36 -5.79
CA ALA A 282 -10.75 12.02 -5.71
C ALA A 282 -10.85 13.29 -6.57
N LYS A 283 -10.29 13.25 -7.79
CA LYS A 283 -10.22 14.41 -8.69
C LYS A 283 -11.60 15.03 -8.91
N GLY A 284 -11.67 16.36 -8.77
CA GLY A 284 -12.90 17.12 -8.95
C GLY A 284 -13.80 17.20 -7.70
N ARG A 285 -13.48 16.50 -6.61
CA ARG A 285 -14.20 16.69 -5.32
C ARG A 285 -13.79 17.97 -4.60
N ILE A 286 -12.50 18.31 -4.70
CA ILE A 286 -11.92 19.56 -4.20
C ILE A 286 -11.06 20.14 -5.33
N PRO A 287 -11.16 21.44 -5.64
CA PRO A 287 -10.29 22.09 -6.62
C PRO A 287 -8.80 21.91 -6.28
N ALA A 288 -7.98 21.73 -7.32
CA ALA A 288 -6.53 21.51 -7.16
C ALA A 288 -5.85 22.67 -6.41
N ASP A 289 -6.27 23.91 -6.66
CA ASP A 289 -5.70 25.09 -6.01
C ASP A 289 -6.03 25.16 -4.51
N ASP A 290 -7.20 24.66 -4.10
CA ASP A 290 -7.57 24.58 -2.68
C ASP A 290 -6.76 23.50 -1.97
N LEU A 291 -6.54 22.34 -2.60
CA LEU A 291 -5.65 21.30 -2.06
C LEU A 291 -4.20 21.80 -1.92
N ARG A 292 -3.70 22.53 -2.94
CA ARG A 292 -2.38 23.18 -2.87
C ARG A 292 -2.34 24.18 -1.72
N ALA A 293 -3.34 25.04 -1.59
CA ALA A 293 -3.42 26.02 -0.49
C ALA A 293 -3.38 25.33 0.89
N ALA A 294 -4.16 24.26 1.08
CA ALA A 294 -4.13 23.47 2.31
C ALA A 294 -2.74 22.86 2.57
N MET A 295 -2.11 22.29 1.55
CA MET A 295 -0.77 21.70 1.64
C MET A 295 0.30 22.76 2.01
N ARG A 296 0.18 24.00 1.50
CA ARG A 296 1.08 25.12 1.84
C ARG A 296 1.01 25.50 3.33
N ILE A 297 -0.09 25.24 4.03
CA ILE A 297 -0.19 25.51 5.48
C ILE A 297 0.89 24.70 6.22
N LEU A 298 1.12 23.46 5.80
CA LEU A 298 2.07 22.54 6.42
C LEU A 298 3.54 22.95 6.24
N LEU A 299 3.85 23.89 5.34
CA LEU A 299 5.18 24.49 5.28
C LEU A 299 5.54 25.25 6.57
N ASN A 300 4.56 25.62 7.41
CA ASN A 300 4.79 26.20 8.74
C ASN A 300 5.23 25.16 9.80
N ARG A 301 5.32 23.88 9.43
CA ARG A 301 5.74 22.79 10.31
C ARG A 301 7.09 22.24 9.84
N PRO A 302 8.22 22.66 10.46
CA PRO A 302 9.55 22.26 10.01
C PRO A 302 9.76 20.74 9.90
N ASN A 303 9.11 19.96 10.76
CA ASN A 303 9.18 18.49 10.76
C ASN A 303 8.41 17.80 9.63
N LEU A 304 7.62 18.54 8.85
CA LEU A 304 6.92 18.04 7.65
C LEU A 304 7.38 18.74 6.37
N ALA A 305 8.16 19.81 6.48
CA ALA A 305 8.45 20.71 5.38
C ALA A 305 9.09 19.99 4.17
N ASP A 306 10.00 19.03 4.38
CA ASP A 306 10.63 18.29 3.29
C ASP A 306 9.63 17.45 2.50
N LEU A 307 8.71 16.75 3.18
CA LEU A 307 7.63 15.98 2.57
C LEU A 307 6.66 16.89 1.79
N VAL A 308 6.27 18.01 2.40
CA VAL A 308 5.35 19.00 1.82
C VAL A 308 5.94 19.63 0.56
N ILE A 309 7.23 19.98 0.58
CA ILE A 309 7.92 20.55 -0.60
C ILE A 309 7.93 19.53 -1.75
N VAL A 310 8.14 18.25 -1.46
CA VAL A 310 8.10 17.19 -2.49
C VAL A 310 6.71 17.06 -3.08
N ASP A 311 5.65 17.12 -2.27
CA ASP A 311 4.27 17.08 -2.77
C ASP A 311 3.94 18.30 -3.61
N LEU A 312 4.27 19.50 -3.14
CA LEU A 312 4.03 20.75 -3.87
C LEU A 312 4.77 20.77 -5.22
N ALA A 313 5.98 20.20 -5.30
CA ALA A 313 6.68 20.02 -6.57
C ALA A 313 5.94 19.06 -7.51
N ARG A 314 5.49 17.91 -7.00
CA ARG A 314 4.68 16.94 -7.78
C ARG A 314 3.34 17.52 -8.24
N TRP A 315 2.81 18.45 -7.44
CA TRP A 315 1.56 19.14 -7.72
C TRP A 315 1.78 20.39 -8.57
N ASN A 316 3.00 20.63 -9.07
CA ASN A 316 3.38 21.79 -9.89
C ASN A 316 2.97 23.14 -9.26
N ASP A 317 3.07 23.24 -7.94
CA ASP A 317 2.72 24.45 -7.21
C ASP A 317 3.90 25.43 -7.15
N TRP A 318 4.22 26.03 -8.29
CA TRP A 318 5.37 26.92 -8.44
C TRP A 318 5.25 28.24 -7.66
N SER A 319 4.07 28.58 -7.16
CA SER A 319 3.80 29.82 -6.44
C SER A 319 4.60 29.96 -5.13
N VAL A 320 5.15 28.87 -4.60
CA VAL A 320 5.86 28.88 -3.31
C VAL A 320 7.35 29.19 -3.40
N MET A 321 7.93 29.39 -4.59
CA MET A 321 9.38 29.55 -4.78
C MET A 321 10.02 30.59 -3.85
N ASP A 322 9.42 31.77 -3.73
CA ASP A 322 9.96 32.84 -2.88
C ASP A 322 9.90 32.48 -1.40
N ARG A 323 8.81 31.83 -0.97
CA ARG A 323 8.68 31.30 0.39
C ARG A 323 9.75 30.24 0.67
N LEU A 324 10.00 29.34 -0.28
CA LEU A 324 11.04 28.31 -0.13
C LEU A 324 12.44 28.92 -0.02
N MET A 325 12.74 29.96 -0.80
CA MET A 325 14.01 30.68 -0.68
C MET A 325 14.17 31.39 0.67
N SER A 326 13.08 31.96 1.21
CA SER A 326 13.06 32.50 2.56
C SER A 326 13.32 31.41 3.60
N MET A 327 12.63 30.27 3.49
CA MET A 327 12.79 29.12 4.39
C MET A 327 14.22 28.56 4.34
N TYR A 328 14.88 28.57 3.18
CA TYR A 328 16.27 28.09 3.05
C TYR A 328 17.25 28.81 3.99
N SER A 329 16.97 30.09 4.30
CA SER A 329 17.81 30.95 5.13
C SER A 329 17.32 31.06 6.58
N ASP A 330 16.20 30.42 6.92
CA ASP A 330 15.58 30.49 8.24
C ASP A 330 16.10 29.37 9.14
N ASP A 331 16.49 29.72 10.37
CA ASP A 331 17.05 28.82 11.37
C ASP A 331 16.12 27.63 11.70
N ALA A 332 14.80 27.84 11.64
CA ALA A 332 13.82 26.79 11.89
C ALA A 332 13.85 25.66 10.85
N TYR A 333 14.40 25.91 9.65
CA TYR A 333 14.41 24.99 8.52
C TYR A 333 15.82 24.54 8.10
N GLN A 334 16.82 24.70 8.98
CA GLN A 334 18.21 24.29 8.73
C GLN A 334 18.43 22.76 8.80
N VAL A 335 17.42 21.98 8.43
CA VAL A 335 17.47 20.51 8.34
C VAL A 335 17.98 20.12 6.94
N PRO A 336 18.98 19.22 6.82
CA PRO A 336 19.53 18.84 5.52
C PRO A 336 18.50 18.29 4.52
N SER A 337 17.46 17.57 4.99
CA SER A 337 16.41 17.06 4.10
C SER A 337 15.56 18.18 3.52
N VAL A 338 15.19 19.18 4.32
CA VAL A 338 14.41 20.36 3.88
C VAL A 338 15.19 21.16 2.85
N LYS A 339 16.47 21.47 3.10
CA LYS A 339 17.32 22.19 2.12
C LYS A 339 17.43 21.43 0.80
N ARG A 340 17.63 20.11 0.84
CA ARG A 340 17.65 19.29 -0.38
C ARG A 340 16.30 19.28 -1.08
N ALA A 341 15.18 19.23 -0.34
CA ALA A 341 13.85 19.30 -0.93
C ALA A 341 13.62 20.63 -1.66
N ILE A 342 14.07 21.76 -1.09
CA ILE A 342 13.99 23.09 -1.75
C ILE A 342 14.81 23.10 -3.04
N VAL A 343 16.05 22.60 -3.04
CA VAL A 343 16.86 22.52 -4.26
C VAL A 343 16.17 21.65 -5.31
N ARG A 344 15.67 20.47 -4.91
CA ARG A 344 14.95 19.55 -5.81
C ARG A 344 13.69 20.16 -6.38
N PHE A 345 12.94 20.93 -5.60
CA PHE A 345 11.79 21.68 -6.08
C PHE A 345 12.19 22.60 -7.24
N MET A 346 13.27 23.37 -7.07
CA MET A 346 13.75 24.27 -8.14
C MET A 346 14.27 23.49 -9.36
N LEU A 347 14.93 22.34 -9.16
CA LEU A 347 15.38 21.47 -10.25
C LEU A 347 14.21 20.88 -11.06
N ILE A 348 13.09 20.54 -10.40
CA ILE A 348 11.87 20.10 -11.07
C ILE A 348 11.27 21.27 -11.84
N ALA A 349 11.11 22.43 -11.20
CA ALA A 349 10.48 23.59 -11.81
C ALA A 349 11.28 24.18 -12.98
N GLU A 350 12.62 24.13 -12.95
CA GLU A 350 13.46 24.53 -14.11
C GLU A 350 13.20 23.64 -15.34
N LYS A 351 12.79 22.39 -15.12
CA LYS A 351 12.55 21.38 -16.14
C LYS A 351 11.07 21.20 -16.48
N ASP A 352 10.19 22.07 -16.00
CA ASP A 352 8.76 21.99 -16.32
C ASP A 352 8.59 22.01 -17.85
N PRO A 353 7.89 21.04 -18.47
CA PRO A 353 7.81 20.93 -19.91
C PRO A 353 7.21 22.18 -20.58
N VAL A 354 7.94 22.75 -21.54
CA VAL A 354 7.46 23.86 -22.37
C VAL A 354 7.00 23.32 -23.72
N PRO A 355 5.74 23.56 -24.14
CA PRO A 355 5.29 23.21 -25.49
C PRO A 355 6.19 23.84 -26.56
N PRO A 356 6.52 23.16 -27.67
CA PRO A 356 7.48 23.64 -28.67
C PRO A 356 7.19 25.03 -29.27
N SER A 357 5.94 25.49 -29.19
CA SER A 357 5.46 26.77 -29.72
C SER A 357 5.08 27.79 -28.64
N ALA A 358 5.42 27.54 -27.37
CA ALA A 358 5.09 28.42 -26.25
C ALA A 358 6.34 29.09 -25.67
N GLU A 359 6.18 30.33 -25.19
CA GLU A 359 7.22 30.96 -24.38
C GLU A 359 7.36 30.22 -23.04
N PRO A 360 8.60 30.02 -22.53
CA PRO A 360 8.80 29.41 -21.23
C PRO A 360 8.06 30.18 -20.13
N PRO A 361 7.28 29.50 -19.27
CA PRO A 361 6.63 30.13 -18.13
C PRO A 361 7.62 30.86 -17.21
N ALA A 362 7.17 31.96 -16.59
CA ALA A 362 8.01 32.79 -15.72
C ALA A 362 8.68 32.02 -14.57
N HIS A 363 8.03 30.99 -14.04
CA HIS A 363 8.56 30.16 -12.96
C HIS A 363 9.85 29.42 -13.37
N ILE A 364 10.05 29.07 -14.66
CA ILE A 364 11.27 28.41 -15.14
C ILE A 364 12.46 29.36 -14.98
N ALA A 365 12.29 30.62 -15.35
CA ALA A 365 13.33 31.64 -15.20
C ALA A 365 13.64 31.92 -13.71
N GLN A 366 12.61 31.98 -12.87
CA GLN A 366 12.75 32.15 -11.41
C GLN A 366 13.49 30.95 -10.79
N ALA A 367 13.15 29.73 -11.16
CA ALA A 367 13.82 28.52 -10.69
C ALA A 367 15.31 28.51 -11.06
N LYS A 368 15.65 28.89 -12.29
CA LYS A 368 17.05 29.03 -12.75
C LYS A 368 17.82 30.06 -11.93
N ALA A 369 17.23 31.23 -11.69
CA ALA A 369 17.83 32.28 -10.89
C ALA A 369 18.06 31.81 -9.44
N ASN A 370 17.06 31.18 -8.83
CA ASN A 370 17.15 30.62 -7.48
C ASN A 370 18.22 29.53 -7.38
N LEU A 371 18.31 28.62 -8.36
CA LEU A 371 19.36 27.60 -8.40
C LEU A 371 20.76 28.20 -8.54
N ALA A 372 20.94 29.25 -9.34
CA ALA A 372 22.21 29.95 -9.45
C ALA A 372 22.64 30.54 -8.09
N LEU A 373 21.72 31.19 -7.37
CA LEU A 373 21.96 31.71 -6.03
C LEU A 373 22.31 30.59 -5.03
N LEU A 374 21.61 29.44 -5.09
CA LEU A 374 21.88 28.30 -4.23
C LEU A 374 23.23 27.63 -4.55
N ARG A 375 23.64 27.59 -5.82
CA ARG A 375 24.97 27.08 -6.23
C ARG A 375 26.10 27.94 -5.69
N GLU A 376 25.90 29.25 -5.59
CA GLU A 376 26.87 30.18 -4.99
C GLU A 376 26.92 30.03 -3.46
N LYS A 377 25.74 30.05 -2.80
CA LYS A 377 25.64 30.06 -1.33
C LYS A 377 25.90 28.70 -0.68
N ASP A 378 25.46 27.60 -1.29
CA ASP A 378 25.55 26.25 -0.74
C ASP A 378 25.81 25.20 -1.85
N PRO A 379 26.99 25.23 -2.49
CA PRO A 379 27.33 24.32 -3.58
C PRO A 379 27.32 22.84 -3.16
N LYS A 380 27.52 22.54 -1.87
CA LYS A 380 27.53 21.15 -1.36
C LYS A 380 26.13 20.56 -1.39
N THR A 381 25.14 21.28 -0.87
CA THR A 381 23.75 20.80 -0.87
C THR A 381 23.23 20.66 -2.29
N VAL A 382 23.54 21.61 -3.19
CA VAL A 382 23.11 21.53 -4.59
C VAL A 382 23.69 20.31 -5.30
N LYS A 383 25.01 20.09 -5.20
CA LYS A 383 25.65 18.89 -5.79
C LYS A 383 25.06 17.59 -5.25
N ALA A 384 24.75 17.53 -3.96
CA ALA A 384 24.12 16.37 -3.36
C ALA A 384 22.69 16.15 -3.90
N ALA A 385 21.92 17.21 -4.06
CA ALA A 385 20.57 17.13 -4.62
C ALA A 385 20.59 16.67 -6.08
N GLU A 386 21.48 17.22 -6.91
CA GLU A 386 21.63 16.87 -8.34
C GLU A 386 22.07 15.41 -8.54
N ARG A 387 22.99 14.90 -7.71
CA ARG A 387 23.50 13.53 -7.82
C ARG A 387 22.40 12.47 -7.74
N PHE A 388 21.43 12.65 -6.85
CA PHE A 388 20.34 11.71 -6.60
C PHE A 388 19.01 12.21 -7.19
N PHE A 389 19.06 12.99 -8.28
CA PHE A 389 17.89 13.50 -8.99
C PHE A 389 17.66 12.77 -10.33
N PHE A 390 18.69 12.10 -10.85
CA PHE A 390 18.67 11.41 -12.14
C PHE A 390 18.79 9.88 -12.02
N ASP A 391 18.89 9.37 -10.79
CA ASP A 391 18.68 7.97 -10.44
C ASP A 391 17.21 7.81 -10.02
#